data_AF-A0A942IP38-F1
#
_entry.id   AF-A0A942IP38-F1
#
_cell.length_a   1.000
_cell.length_b   1.000
_cell.length_c   1.000
_cell.angle_alpha   90.00
_cell.angle_beta   90.00
_cell.angle_gamma   90.00
#
_symmetry.space_group_name_H-M   'P 1'
#
loop_
_entity.id
_entity.type
_entity.pdbx_description
1 polymer ?
#
loop_
_entity_poly.entity_id
_entity_poly.type
_entity_poly.pdbx_seq_one_letter_code
_entity_poly.pdbx_strand_id
1 'polypeptide(L)'
;MAYLMKIARGKENLIGSILKKHGLEVHSIPEKGFLVCNNRPSPQLLFELKTYIRGVIEITGEETERLLHPKEKSGEEIKAGSLVEITSGVYKDFKGIVR
;
A
#
# COMPACT_ATOMS: atom_id res chain seq x y z
N MET A 1 -6.26 13.53 5.67
CA MET A 1 -6.44 12.20 6.31
C MET A 1 -6.77 11.21 5.21
N ALA A 2 -6.31 9.97 5.30
CA ALA A 2 -6.58 8.96 4.29
C ALA A 2 -7.13 7.68 4.94
N TYR A 3 -7.76 6.84 4.14
CA TYR A 3 -8.42 5.62 4.59
C TYR A 3 -7.98 4.45 3.72
N LEU A 4 -7.50 3.39 4.36
CA LEU A 4 -7.23 2.11 3.73
C LEU A 4 -8.48 1.25 3.79
N MET A 5 -8.98 0.82 2.63
CA MET A 5 -10.12 -0.08 2.54
C MET A 5 -9.67 -1.46 2.12
N LYS A 6 -10.10 -2.46 2.87
CA LYS A 6 -9.93 -3.87 2.52
C LYS A 6 -11.11 -4.33 1.68
N ILE A 7 -10.84 -4.82 0.48
CA ILE A 7 -11.83 -5.18 -0.52
C ILE A 7 -11.68 -6.67 -0.89
N ALA A 8 -12.76 -7.29 -1.31
CA ALA A 8 -12.74 -8.60 -1.95
C ALA A 8 -11.77 -8.59 -3.14
N ARG A 9 -10.82 -9.54 -3.12
CA ARG A 9 -9.80 -9.68 -4.18
C ARG A 9 -10.45 -9.77 -5.56
N GLY A 10 -9.93 -9.02 -6.52
CA GLY A 10 -10.41 -8.99 -7.91
C GLY A 10 -11.57 -8.02 -8.17
N LYS A 11 -12.04 -7.27 -7.16
CA LYS A 11 -13.10 -6.25 -7.29
C LYS A 11 -12.59 -4.82 -7.08
N GLU A 12 -11.28 -4.63 -6.98
CA GLU A 12 -10.62 -3.34 -6.70
C GLU A 12 -10.95 -2.31 -7.77
N ASN A 13 -10.87 -2.69 -9.05
CA ASN A 13 -11.20 -1.78 -10.16
C ASN A 13 -12.67 -1.37 -10.16
N LEU A 14 -13.58 -2.33 -9.94
CA LEU A 14 -15.02 -2.06 -9.90
C LEU A 14 -15.37 -1.10 -8.76
N ILE A 15 -14.88 -1.39 -7.56
CA ILE A 15 -15.14 -0.57 -6.37
C ILE A 15 -14.47 0.80 -6.52
N GLY A 16 -13.23 0.84 -7.02
CA GLY A 16 -12.52 2.08 -7.32
C GLY A 16 -13.30 2.97 -8.29
N SER A 17 -13.89 2.40 -9.35
CA SER A 17 -14.76 3.16 -10.27
C SER A 17 -16.04 3.68 -9.62
N ILE A 18 -16.69 2.89 -8.77
CA ILE A 18 -17.90 3.31 -8.04
C ILE A 18 -17.58 4.47 -7.10
N LEU A 19 -16.49 4.37 -6.36
CA LEU A 19 -16.04 5.42 -5.44
C LEU A 19 -15.68 6.72 -6.18
N LYS A 20 -14.96 6.62 -7.31
CA LYS A 20 -14.65 7.77 -8.17
C LYS A 20 -15.91 8.46 -8.71
N LYS A 21 -16.95 7.69 -9.07
CA LYS A 21 -18.26 8.26 -9.46
C LYS A 21 -18.93 9.06 -8.35
N HIS A 22 -18.63 8.75 -7.10
CA HIS A 22 -19.13 9.48 -5.93
C HIS A 22 -18.18 10.61 -5.48
N GLY A 23 -17.22 11.00 -6.32
CA GLY A 23 -16.30 12.11 -6.06
C GLY A 23 -15.18 11.78 -5.07
N LEU A 24 -14.93 10.51 -4.79
CA LEU A 24 -13.80 10.09 -3.95
C LEU A 24 -12.55 9.89 -4.81
N GLU A 25 -11.44 10.49 -4.39
CA GLU A 25 -10.12 10.16 -4.92
C GLU A 25 -9.68 8.82 -4.37
N VAL A 26 -9.45 7.88 -5.29
CA VAL A 26 -9.07 6.50 -4.97
C VAL A 26 -7.80 6.13 -5.69
N HIS A 27 -6.85 5.62 -4.92
CA HIS A 27 -5.59 5.10 -5.40
C HIS A 27 -5.53 3.59 -5.17
N SER A 28 -5.14 2.87 -6.22
CA SER A 28 -4.84 1.44 -6.13
C SER A 28 -3.43 1.26 -5.58
N ILE A 29 -3.29 0.36 -4.60
CA ILE A 29 -1.96 -0.06 -4.14
C ILE A 29 -1.54 -1.35 -4.87
N PRO A 30 -0.23 -1.66 -4.97
CA PRO A 30 0.24 -2.86 -5.65
C PRO A 30 -0.28 -4.17 -5.02
N GLU A 31 -0.64 -4.13 -3.74
CA GLU A 31 -1.18 -5.28 -3.03
C GLU A 31 -2.68 -5.49 -3.34
N LYS A 32 -3.01 -6.69 -3.84
CA LYS A 32 -4.40 -7.03 -4.20
C LYS A 32 -5.31 -7.05 -2.97
N GLY A 33 -6.53 -6.55 -3.14
CA GLY A 33 -7.57 -6.50 -2.11
C GLY A 33 -7.55 -5.22 -1.26
N PHE A 34 -6.85 -4.18 -1.69
CA PHE A 34 -6.78 -2.92 -0.96
C PHE A 34 -6.90 -1.70 -1.88
N LEU A 35 -7.53 -0.64 -1.37
CA LEU A 35 -7.57 0.68 -2.00
C LEU A 35 -7.35 1.75 -0.94
N VAL A 36 -6.71 2.84 -1.32
CA VAL A 36 -6.54 4.03 -0.48
C VAL A 36 -7.48 5.11 -0.98
N CYS A 37 -8.20 5.74 -0.04
CA CYS A 37 -9.09 6.87 -0.29
C CYS A 37 -8.65 8.09 0.51
N ASN A 38 -8.69 9.27 -0.10
CA ASN A 38 -8.33 10.53 0.58
C ASN A 38 -9.46 11.06 1.49
N ASN A 39 -10.64 10.44 1.45
CA ASN A 39 -11.80 10.84 2.24
C ASN A 39 -12.54 9.61 2.76
N ARG A 40 -13.26 9.78 3.87
CA ARG A 40 -14.08 8.73 4.45
C ARG A 40 -15.27 8.45 3.53
N PRO A 41 -15.49 7.21 3.08
CA PRO A 41 -16.69 6.87 2.31
C PRO A 41 -17.95 7.13 3.15
N SER A 42 -19.02 7.59 2.50
CA SER A 42 -20.27 7.84 3.21
C SER A 42 -20.84 6.53 3.79
N PRO A 43 -21.55 6.57 4.94
CA PRO A 43 -22.13 5.37 5.55
C PRO A 43 -23.07 4.60 4.61
N GLN A 44 -23.80 5.31 3.75
CA GLN A 44 -24.69 4.73 2.73
C GLN A 44 -23.88 3.90 1.72
N LEU A 45 -22.76 4.44 1.25
CA LEU A 45 -21.91 3.77 0.27
C LEU A 45 -21.20 2.55 0.86
N LEU A 46 -20.79 2.62 2.13
CA LEU A 46 -20.27 1.46 2.87
C LEU A 46 -21.31 0.36 3.02
N PHE A 47 -22.58 0.72 3.21
CA PHE A 47 -23.67 -0.24 3.31
C PHE A 47 -23.98 -0.91 1.97
N GLU A 48 -24.02 -0.16 0.88
CA GLU A 48 -24.21 -0.69 -0.47
C GLU A 48 -23.08 -1.66 -0.88
N LEU A 49 -21.85 -1.33 -0.49
CA LEU A 49 -20.66 -2.10 -0.83
C LEU A 49 -20.23 -3.11 0.25
N LYS A 50 -21.07 -3.36 1.27
CA LYS A 50 -20.74 -4.23 2.41
C LYS A 50 -20.32 -5.65 2.02
N THR A 51 -20.80 -6.14 0.88
CA THR A 51 -20.47 -7.46 0.35
C THR A 51 -19.04 -7.53 -0.17
N TYR A 52 -18.46 -6.38 -0.54
CA TYR A 52 -17.14 -6.26 -1.13
C TYR A 52 -16.13 -5.66 -0.16
N ILE A 53 -16.54 -4.69 0.67
CA ILE A 53 -15.67 -4.02 1.64
C ILE A 53 -15.68 -4.81 2.95
N ARG A 54 -14.52 -5.35 3.31
CA ARG A 54 -14.33 -6.14 4.54
C ARG A 54 -13.89 -5.29 5.74
N GLY A 55 -13.40 -4.08 5.50
CA GLY A 55 -12.98 -3.17 6.56
C GLY A 55 -12.44 -1.86 6.02
N VAL A 56 -12.49 -0.82 6.86
CA VAL A 56 -11.94 0.50 6.58
C VAL A 56 -11.10 0.91 7.78
N ILE A 57 -9.86 1.29 7.54
CA ILE A 57 -8.89 1.69 8.55
C ILE A 57 -8.43 3.11 8.21
N GLU A 58 -8.40 3.98 9.19
CA GLU A 58 -7.82 5.31 9.03
C GLU A 58 -6.28 5.20 9.03
N ILE A 59 -5.65 5.86 8.07
CA ILE A 59 -4.19 5.86 7.91
C ILE A 59 -3.67 7.30 7.84
N THR A 60 -2.44 7.46 8.33
CA THR A 60 -1.70 8.72 8.30
C THR A 60 -1.17 9.01 6.89
N GLY A 61 -0.74 10.26 6.67
CA GLY A 61 -0.09 10.66 5.41
C GLY A 61 1.19 9.85 5.15
N GLU A 62 2.01 9.63 6.17
CA GLU A 62 3.23 8.82 6.05
C GLU A 62 2.95 7.38 5.65
N GLU A 63 1.92 6.75 6.22
CA GLU A 63 1.50 5.39 5.83
C GLU A 63 0.97 5.34 4.41
N THR A 64 0.26 6.39 3.98
CA THR A 64 -0.25 6.52 2.62
C THR A 64 0.88 6.57 1.60
N GLU A 65 1.90 7.41 1.84
CA GLU A 65 3.08 7.47 0.99
C GLU A 65 3.80 6.13 0.91
N ARG A 66 3.98 5.43 2.04
CA ARG A 66 4.61 4.10 2.07
C ARG A 66 3.83 3.03 1.29
N LEU A 67 2.51 3.16 1.22
CA LEU A 67 1.63 2.20 0.51
C LEU A 67 1.53 2.49 -0.99
N LEU A 68 1.54 3.77 -1.38
CA LEU A 68 1.44 4.20 -2.78
C LEU A 68 2.78 4.16 -3.51
N HIS A 69 3.82 4.57 -2.80
CA HIS A 69 5.20 4.45 -3.19
C HIS A 69 5.82 3.47 -2.21
N PRO A 70 5.58 2.15 -2.35
CA PRO A 70 6.41 1.20 -1.64
C PRO A 70 7.82 1.61 -2.01
N LYS A 71 8.58 2.10 -1.03
CA LYS A 71 9.98 2.49 -1.21
C LYS A 71 10.54 1.43 -2.11
N GLU A 72 10.98 1.85 -3.30
CA GLU A 72 11.59 0.96 -4.28
C GLU A 72 12.36 -0.02 -3.44
N LYS A 73 12.01 -1.32 -3.53
CA LYS A 73 12.87 -2.32 -2.92
C LYS A 73 14.23 -1.86 -3.38
N SER A 74 15.10 -1.46 -2.46
CA SER A 74 16.49 -1.19 -2.76
C SER A 74 17.15 -2.53 -3.04
N GLY A 75 16.53 -3.31 -3.95
CA GLY A 75 17.21 -4.13 -4.89
C GLY A 75 17.76 -3.20 -5.95
N GLU A 76 18.71 -2.35 -5.57
CA GLU A 76 19.94 -2.43 -6.34
C GLU A 76 20.25 -3.93 -6.35
N GLU A 77 20.14 -4.57 -7.52
CA GLU A 77 20.57 -5.95 -7.66
C GLU A 77 21.99 -6.00 -7.11
N ILE A 78 22.14 -6.59 -5.93
CA ILE A 78 23.43 -6.71 -5.28
C ILE A 78 24.22 -7.69 -6.15
N LYS A 79 25.14 -7.16 -6.97
CA LYS A 79 25.96 -7.94 -7.88
C LYS A 79 27.14 -8.53 -7.13
N ALA A 80 27.65 -9.66 -7.62
CA ALA A 80 28.96 -10.13 -7.18
C ALA A 80 30.00 -9.02 -7.44
N GLY A 81 30.80 -8.71 -6.42
CA GLY A 81 31.73 -7.58 -6.39
C GLY A 81 31.19 -6.31 -5.75
N SER A 82 29.89 -6.21 -5.44
CA SER A 82 29.33 -5.05 -4.76
C SER A 82 29.78 -4.94 -3.30
N LEU A 83 30.12 -3.73 -2.87
CA LEU A 83 30.35 -3.41 -1.46
C LEU A 83 29.00 -3.18 -0.78
N VAL A 84 28.70 -3.95 0.26
CA VAL A 84 27.46 -3.87 1.02
C VAL A 84 27.73 -3.64 2.50
N GLU A 85 26.77 -3.04 3.19
CA GLU A 85 26.79 -2.84 4.64
C GLU A 85 25.67 -3.65 5.29
N ILE A 86 26.00 -4.39 6.34
CA ILE A 86 25.04 -5.21 7.07
C ILE A 86 24.19 -4.32 7.97
N THR A 87 22.89 -4.26 7.70
CA THR A 87 21.96 -3.36 8.40
C THR A 87 21.34 -3.96 9.66
N SER A 88 21.45 -5.28 9.87
CA SER A 88 20.89 -5.98 11.03
C SER A 88 21.63 -7.29 11.37
N GLY A 89 21.52 -7.74 12.63
CA GLY A 89 22.17 -8.96 13.14
C GLY A 89 23.47 -8.69 13.90
N VAL A 90 24.20 -9.76 14.25
CA VAL A 90 25.44 -9.68 15.08
C VAL A 90 26.55 -8.88 14.39
N TYR A 91 26.53 -8.83 13.06
CA TYR A 91 27.50 -8.10 12.24
C TYR A 91 26.96 -6.77 11.72
N LYS A 92 25.98 -6.17 12.41
CA LYS A 92 25.45 -4.85 12.05
C LYS A 92 26.60 -3.83 11.94
N ASP A 93 26.51 -2.95 10.94
CA ASP A 93 27.48 -1.90 10.59
C ASP A 93 28.79 -2.42 9.98
N PHE A 94 28.90 -3.72 9.72
CA PHE A 94 30.05 -4.30 9.03
C PHE A 94 29.91 -4.18 7.51
N LYS A 95 31.01 -3.88 6.82
CA LYS A 95 31.07 -3.76 5.36
C LYS A 95 31.77 -4.96 4.74
N GLY A 96 31.18 -5.53 3.69
CA GLY A 96 31.70 -6.71 3.01
C GLY A 96 31.52 -6.64 1.51
N ILE A 97 32.33 -7.39 0.77
CA ILE A 97 32.19 -7.53 -0.67
C ILE A 97 31.38 -8.80 -0.94
N VAL A 98 30.33 -8.68 -1.74
CA VAL A 98 29.52 -9.83 -2.16
C VAL A 98 30.32 -10.68 -3.13
N ARG A 99 30.44 -11.98 -2.86
CA ARG A 99 31.13 -12.95 -3.72
C ARG A 99 30.19 -14.06 -4.13
#